data_AF-A0ABC9YY26-F1
#
_entry.id   AF-A0ABC9YY26-F1
#
_cell.length_a   1.000
_cell.length_b   1.000
_cell.length_c   1.000
_cell.angle_alpha   90.00
_cell.angle_beta   90.00
_cell.angle_gamma   90.00
#
_symmetry.space_group_name_H-M   'P 1'
#
loop_
_entity.id
_entity.type
_entity.pdbx_description
1 polymer ?
#
loop_
_entity_poly.entity_id
_entity_poly.type
_entity_poly.pdbx_seq_one_letter_code
_entity_poly.pdbx_strand_id
1 'polypeptide(L)'
;MSDEQHPENFYNDDRRERLVYASVVEFVENYLSLVYRRQVTDISDTVWCPEWWKHAEAVARLDAMWRAWEHYRNDPKTGLSIWFLDHADPHMAKLFDPKGPFKYCSVRNGHKDMLTPLPLKSPQQGMFSNPALGEFPL
;
A
#
# COMPACT_ATOMS: atom_id res chain seq x y z
N MET A 1 55.49 -19.51 14.85
CA MET A 1 54.45 -19.70 13.83
C MET A 1 53.14 -19.41 14.50
N SER A 2 52.66 -18.21 14.25
CA SER A 2 51.41 -17.63 14.73
C SER A 2 50.25 -18.29 14.00
N ASP A 3 49.29 -18.81 14.76
CA ASP A 3 47.94 -19.08 14.27
C ASP A 3 46.97 -18.46 15.28
N GLU A 4 46.78 -17.15 15.16
CA GLU A 4 45.62 -16.46 15.71
C GLU A 4 44.42 -16.80 14.83
N GLN A 5 43.69 -17.86 15.18
CA GLN A 5 42.38 -18.12 14.60
C GLN A 5 41.36 -17.20 15.29
N HIS A 6 41.19 -16.04 14.67
CA HIS A 6 40.09 -15.11 14.89
C HIS A 6 38.77 -15.82 14.56
N PRO A 7 37.84 -16.02 15.52
CA PRO A 7 36.50 -16.47 15.14
C PRO A 7 35.81 -15.31 14.42
N GLU A 8 35.58 -15.52 13.13
CA GLU A 8 34.70 -14.75 12.26
C GLU A 8 33.47 -14.29 13.05
N ASN A 9 33.29 -12.98 13.19
CA ASN A 9 32.04 -12.39 13.65
C ASN A 9 30.98 -12.77 12.62
N PHE A 10 30.33 -13.92 12.83
CA PHE A 10 29.02 -14.20 12.29
C PHE A 10 28.09 -13.19 12.95
N TYR A 11 28.08 -11.97 12.40
CA TYR A 11 26.99 -11.05 12.56
C TYR A 11 25.73 -11.85 12.27
N ASN A 12 25.05 -12.28 13.33
CA ASN A 12 23.69 -12.73 13.26
C ASN A 12 22.91 -11.53 12.71
N ASP A 13 22.75 -11.51 11.39
CA ASP A 13 21.77 -10.72 10.67
C ASP A 13 20.38 -11.30 10.96
N ASP A 14 20.04 -11.36 12.24
CA ASP A 14 18.74 -11.74 12.76
C ASP A 14 17.99 -10.49 13.25
N ARG A 15 18.33 -9.33 12.68
CA ARG A 15 17.45 -8.16 12.68
C ARG A 15 16.55 -8.18 11.45
N ARG A 16 16.00 -9.34 11.11
CA ARG A 16 14.68 -9.36 10.47
C ARG A 16 13.73 -8.80 11.52
N GLU A 17 13.62 -7.47 11.56
CA GLU A 17 12.67 -6.77 12.40
C GLU A 17 11.32 -7.44 12.19
N ARG A 18 10.82 -8.09 13.24
CA ARG A 18 9.51 -8.72 13.18
C ARG A 18 8.51 -7.61 12.90
N LEU A 19 7.75 -7.80 11.82
CA LEU A 19 6.61 -6.95 11.51
C LEU A 19 5.70 -6.93 12.74
N VAL A 20 5.21 -5.75 13.12
CA VAL A 20 4.28 -5.61 14.24
C VAL A 20 2.92 -6.17 13.84
N TYR A 21 2.50 -5.92 12.60
CA TYR A 21 1.33 -6.55 12.00
C TYR A 21 1.82 -7.60 11.01
N ALA A 22 1.29 -8.82 11.07
CA ALA A 22 1.72 -9.91 10.20
C ALA A 22 1.20 -9.74 8.76
N SER A 23 0.20 -8.87 8.55
CA SER A 23 -0.39 -8.61 7.24
C SER A 23 -1.02 -7.22 7.15
N VAL A 24 -1.29 -6.78 5.93
CA VAL A 24 -2.11 -5.58 5.66
C VAL A 24 -3.50 -5.68 6.31
N VAL A 25 -4.07 -6.88 6.43
CA VAL A 25 -5.39 -7.07 7.09
C VAL A 25 -5.29 -6.69 8.55
N GLU A 26 -4.31 -7.24 9.28
CA GLU A 26 -4.10 -6.91 10.69
C GLU A 26 -3.78 -5.43 10.89
N PHE A 27 -2.99 -4.83 10.00
CA PHE A 27 -2.70 -3.40 10.05
C PHE A 27 -3.96 -2.54 9.87
N VAL A 28 -4.81 -2.88 8.90
CA VAL A 28 -6.05 -2.13 8.63
C VAL A 28 -7.02 -2.27 9.81
N GLU A 29 -7.21 -3.48 10.31
CA GLU A 29 -8.16 -3.77 11.39
C GLU A 29 -7.71 -3.18 12.73
N ASN A 30 -6.43 -3.31 13.08
CA ASN A 30 -5.93 -3.01 14.43
C ASN A 30 -5.21 -1.66 14.57
N TYR A 31 -4.93 -0.96 13.46
CA TYR A 31 -4.27 0.35 13.51
C TYR A 31 -4.97 1.39 12.64
N LEU A 32 -5.02 1.17 11.33
CA LEU A 32 -5.43 2.20 10.38
C LEU A 32 -6.88 2.64 10.63
N SER A 33 -7.80 1.70 10.83
CA SER A 33 -9.22 1.99 11.09
C SER A 33 -9.42 2.79 12.38
N LEU A 34 -8.54 2.60 13.36
CA LEU A 34 -8.59 3.27 14.66
C LEU A 34 -8.03 4.69 14.58
N VAL A 35 -7.02 4.91 13.74
CA VAL A 35 -6.35 6.19 13.53
C VAL A 35 -7.15 7.09 12.57
N TYR A 36 -7.61 6.55 11.43
CA TYR A 36 -8.36 7.29 10.41
C TYR A 36 -9.87 7.22 10.64
N ARG A 37 -10.35 7.85 11.71
CA ARG A 37 -11.79 7.99 11.99
C ARG A 37 -12.38 9.13 11.19
N ARG A 38 -13.31 8.83 10.28
CA ARG A 38 -14.05 9.81 9.48
C ARG A 38 -15.53 9.45 9.47
N GLN A 39 -16.40 10.44 9.32
CA GLN A 39 -17.79 10.17 8.98
C GLN A 39 -17.80 9.59 7.55
N VAL A 40 -18.28 8.37 7.41
CA VAL A 40 -18.34 7.63 6.12
C VAL A 40 -19.70 6.96 5.91
N THR A 41 -20.63 7.23 6.82
CA THR A 41 -22.02 6.75 6.80
C THR A 41 -22.93 7.96 6.60
N ASP A 42 -23.93 7.81 5.73
CA ASP A 42 -24.98 8.82 5.48
C ASP A 42 -24.47 10.19 4.97
N ILE A 43 -23.29 10.21 4.35
CA ILE A 43 -22.72 11.38 3.64
C ILE A 43 -22.18 10.97 2.26
N SER A 44 -21.97 11.95 1.37
CA SER A 44 -21.56 11.71 -0.02
C SER A 44 -20.17 12.24 -0.39
N ASP A 45 -19.53 13.00 0.50
CA ASP A 45 -18.23 13.63 0.28
C ASP A 45 -17.04 12.75 0.69
N THR A 46 -17.27 11.73 1.51
CA THR A 46 -16.27 10.74 1.94
C THR A 46 -16.86 9.33 1.82
N VAL A 47 -16.13 8.41 1.19
CA VAL A 47 -16.58 7.02 1.01
C VAL A 47 -15.63 6.01 1.66
N TRP A 48 -16.19 4.90 2.12
CA TRP A 48 -15.42 3.73 2.55
C TRP A 48 -16.17 2.46 2.16
N CYS A 49 -15.44 1.47 1.63
CA CYS A 49 -15.96 0.12 1.42
C CYS A 49 -15.50 -0.77 2.58
N PRO A 50 -16.42 -1.34 3.39
CA PRO A 50 -16.06 -2.29 4.45
C PRO A 50 -15.36 -3.54 3.91
N GLU A 51 -15.66 -3.91 2.66
CA GLU A 51 -15.05 -5.05 1.95
C GLU A 51 -13.90 -4.57 1.05
N TRP A 52 -13.04 -3.70 1.58
CA TRP A 52 -11.95 -3.04 0.84
C TRP A 52 -11.06 -4.02 0.07
N TRP A 53 -10.91 -5.26 0.55
CA TRP A 53 -10.11 -6.32 -0.09
C TRP A 53 -10.65 -6.75 -1.46
N LYS A 54 -11.90 -6.41 -1.81
CA LYS A 54 -12.48 -6.63 -3.14
C LYS A 54 -12.02 -5.61 -4.18
N HIS A 55 -11.25 -4.59 -3.80
CA HIS A 55 -10.76 -3.55 -4.68
C HIS A 55 -9.23 -3.67 -4.83
N ALA A 56 -8.75 -4.14 -5.99
CA ALA A 56 -7.32 -4.36 -6.23
C ALA A 56 -6.46 -3.10 -5.98
N GLU A 57 -6.94 -1.92 -6.42
CA GLU A 57 -6.25 -0.65 -6.15
C GLU A 57 -6.21 -0.32 -4.65
N ALA A 58 -7.29 -0.59 -3.90
CA ALA A 58 -7.31 -0.35 -2.47
C ALA A 58 -6.34 -1.27 -1.72
N VAL A 59 -6.32 -2.57 -2.07
CA VAL A 59 -5.36 -3.53 -1.52
C VAL A 59 -3.92 -3.06 -1.77
N ALA A 60 -3.59 -2.65 -3.00
CA ALA A 60 -2.24 -2.17 -3.32
C ALA A 60 -1.85 -0.92 -2.52
N ARG A 61 -2.76 0.05 -2.38
CA ARG A 61 -2.53 1.27 -1.59
C ARG A 61 -2.34 0.97 -0.10
N LEU A 62 -3.20 0.13 0.47
CA LEU A 62 -3.15 -0.24 1.88
C LEU A 62 -1.90 -1.08 2.20
N ASP A 63 -1.51 -2.00 1.31
CA ASP A 63 -0.30 -2.81 1.47
C ASP A 63 0.97 -1.94 1.41
N ALA A 64 1.05 -1.02 0.44
CA ALA A 64 2.16 -0.06 0.35
C ALA A 64 2.26 0.81 1.61
N MET A 65 1.13 1.33 2.09
CA MET A 65 1.07 2.15 3.30
C MET A 65 1.46 1.36 4.56
N TRP A 66 1.06 0.09 4.68
CA TRP A 66 1.46 -0.80 5.78
C TRP A 66 2.97 -1.06 5.76
N ARG A 67 3.55 -1.40 4.60
CA ARG A 67 5.00 -1.61 4.47
C ARG A 67 5.79 -0.35 4.83
N ALA A 68 5.32 0.82 4.41
CA ALA A 68 5.91 2.09 4.81
C ALA A 68 5.79 2.30 6.33
N TRP A 69 4.65 1.97 6.93
CA TRP A 69 4.46 2.07 8.38
C TRP A 69 5.46 1.19 9.13
N GLU A 70 5.63 -0.07 8.72
CA GLU A 70 6.59 -1.01 9.33
C GLU A 70 8.04 -0.52 9.23
N HIS A 71 8.38 0.18 8.14
CA HIS A 71 9.70 0.81 8.00
C HIS A 71 9.87 2.01 8.95
N TYR A 72 8.93 2.97 8.89
CA TYR A 72 9.07 4.24 9.60
C TYR A 72 8.81 4.15 11.11
N ARG A 73 8.09 3.13 11.60
CA ARG A 73 7.88 2.94 13.05
C ARG A 73 9.16 2.73 13.86
N ASN A 74 10.27 2.39 13.19
CA ASN A 74 11.56 2.17 13.85
C ASN A 74 12.28 3.49 14.17
N ASP A 75 11.87 4.61 13.59
CA ASP A 75 12.31 5.94 14.03
C ASP A 75 11.28 6.51 15.04
N PRO A 76 11.60 6.51 16.35
CA PRO A 76 10.69 7.02 17.37
C PRO A 76 10.59 8.56 17.38
N LYS A 77 11.45 9.27 16.64
CA LYS A 77 11.47 10.75 16.64
C LYS A 77 10.50 11.31 15.60
N THR A 78 10.74 10.98 14.34
CA THR A 78 10.05 11.63 13.20
C THR A 78 9.38 10.65 12.26
N GLY A 79 9.66 9.35 12.38
CA GLY A 79 9.19 8.33 11.45
C GLY A 79 7.69 8.36 11.25
N LEU A 80 6.91 8.43 12.33
CA LEU A 80 5.45 8.48 12.24
C LEU A 80 4.93 9.75 11.56
N SER A 81 5.59 10.90 11.76
CA SER A 81 5.25 12.14 11.05
C SER A 81 5.53 12.03 9.56
N ILE A 82 6.67 11.45 9.18
CA ILE A 82 7.05 11.24 7.77
C ILE A 82 6.09 10.24 7.12
N TRP A 83 5.76 9.16 7.81
CA TRP A 83 4.79 8.18 7.34
C TRP A 83 3.43 8.81 7.03
N PHE A 84 2.91 9.67 7.91
CA PHE A 84 1.66 10.37 7.65
C PHE A 84 1.74 11.24 6.40
N LEU A 85 2.74 12.11 6.33
CA LEU A 85 2.86 13.13 5.28
C LEU A 85 3.15 12.54 3.90
N ASP A 86 4.09 11.60 3.84
CA ASP A 86 4.62 11.11 2.56
C ASP A 86 3.87 9.88 2.04
N HIS A 87 3.22 9.11 2.93
CA HIS A 87 2.63 7.82 2.58
C HIS A 87 1.14 7.75 2.90
N ALA A 88 0.76 7.94 4.16
CA ALA A 88 -0.59 7.64 4.60
C ALA A 88 -1.64 8.62 4.07
N ASP A 89 -1.43 9.93 4.25
CA ASP A 89 -2.40 10.95 3.85
C ASP A 89 -2.65 10.97 2.33
N PRO A 90 -1.65 10.87 1.44
CA PRO A 90 -1.87 10.78 0.00
C PRO A 90 -2.70 9.54 -0.41
N HIS A 91 -2.46 8.38 0.22
CA HIS A 91 -3.24 7.17 -0.06
C HIS A 91 -4.67 7.28 0.49
N MET A 92 -4.83 7.72 1.73
CA MET A 92 -6.14 7.87 2.37
C MET A 92 -7.00 8.93 1.70
N ALA A 93 -6.42 10.03 1.22
CA ALA A 93 -7.13 11.03 0.43
C ALA A 93 -7.77 10.43 -0.82
N LYS A 94 -7.09 9.48 -1.50
CA LYS A 94 -7.65 8.78 -2.66
C LYS A 94 -8.68 7.74 -2.28
N LEU A 95 -8.47 7.01 -1.19
CA LEU A 95 -9.41 5.98 -0.71
C LEU A 95 -10.74 6.61 -0.28
N PHE A 96 -10.69 7.78 0.36
CA PHE A 96 -11.87 8.50 0.82
C PHE A 96 -12.58 9.31 -0.28
N ASP A 97 -11.93 9.59 -1.40
CA ASP A 97 -12.54 10.32 -2.52
C ASP A 97 -13.72 9.53 -3.10
N PRO A 98 -14.94 10.10 -3.17
CA PRO A 98 -16.10 9.47 -3.81
C PRO A 98 -15.89 9.12 -5.29
N LYS A 99 -14.89 9.73 -5.94
CA LYS A 99 -14.46 9.43 -7.32
C LYS A 99 -13.29 8.43 -7.37
N GLY A 100 -12.80 7.98 -6.21
CA GLY A 100 -11.65 7.10 -6.05
C GLY A 100 -11.99 5.60 -6.10
N PRO A 101 -11.14 4.75 -5.51
CA PRO A 101 -11.22 3.28 -5.64
C PRO A 101 -12.53 2.66 -5.14
N PHE A 102 -13.20 3.32 -4.19
CA PHE A 102 -14.47 2.85 -3.61
C PHE A 102 -15.70 3.47 -4.26
N LYS A 103 -15.58 4.04 -5.46
CA LYS A 103 -16.72 4.57 -6.21
C LYS A 103 -17.85 3.52 -6.29
N TYR A 104 -19.08 3.98 -6.06
CA TYR A 104 -20.32 3.18 -5.94
C TYR A 104 -20.46 2.33 -4.67
N CYS A 105 -19.43 2.18 -3.85
CA CYS A 105 -19.51 1.48 -2.57
C CYS A 105 -19.90 2.44 -1.45
N SER A 106 -20.47 1.91 -0.38
CA SER A 106 -20.69 2.65 0.86
C SER A 106 -20.75 1.71 2.05
N VAL A 107 -20.62 2.25 3.26
CA VAL A 107 -20.79 1.47 4.50
C VAL A 107 -22.17 0.82 4.56
N ARG A 108 -23.22 1.52 4.10
CA ARG A 108 -24.61 1.03 4.16
C ARG A 108 -24.92 -0.04 3.12
N ASN A 109 -24.41 0.12 1.90
CA ASN A 109 -24.78 -0.72 0.76
C ASN A 109 -23.73 -1.79 0.42
N GLY A 110 -22.60 -1.79 1.12
CA GLY A 110 -21.49 -2.71 0.91
C GLY A 110 -20.74 -2.46 -0.40
N HIS A 111 -19.97 -3.47 -0.80
CA HIS A 111 -19.26 -3.48 -2.09
C HIS A 111 -20.21 -3.57 -3.29
N LYS A 112 -19.85 -2.86 -4.37
CA LYS A 112 -20.54 -2.88 -5.66
C LYS A 112 -19.56 -3.15 -6.79
N ASP A 113 -19.70 -4.30 -7.43
CA ASP A 113 -18.89 -4.71 -8.58
C ASP A 113 -19.44 -4.10 -9.89
N MET A 114 -19.33 -2.77 -9.99
CA MET A 114 -19.90 -1.97 -11.10
C MET A 114 -18.83 -1.45 -12.06
N LEU A 115 -17.55 -1.58 -11.71
CA LEU A 115 -16.42 -1.06 -12.48
C LEU A 115 -15.67 -2.22 -13.12
N THR A 116 -15.49 -2.17 -14.44
CA THR A 116 -14.65 -3.12 -15.16
C THR A 116 -13.21 -2.61 -15.23
N PRO A 117 -12.21 -3.50 -15.46
CA PRO A 117 -10.86 -3.08 -15.78
C PRO A 117 -10.83 -2.05 -16.91
N LEU A 118 -9.78 -1.21 -16.92
CA LEU A 118 -9.62 -0.20 -17.96
C LEU A 118 -9.65 -0.87 -19.35
N PRO A 119 -10.37 -0.30 -20.32
CA PRO A 119 -10.41 -0.84 -21.66
C PRO A 119 -9.03 -0.71 -22.30
N LEU A 120 -8.48 -1.83 -22.77
CA LEU A 120 -7.18 -1.89 -23.41
C LEU A 120 -7.31 -2.53 -24.80
N LYS A 121 -6.45 -2.10 -25.71
CA LYS A 121 -6.15 -2.82 -26.95
C LYS A 121 -4.69 -3.26 -26.85
N SER A 122 -4.42 -4.51 -27.16
CA SER A 122 -3.04 -4.98 -27.24
C SER A 122 -2.29 -4.20 -28.30
N PRO A 123 -1.06 -3.72 -28.02
CA PRO A 123 -0.23 -3.12 -29.05
C PRO A 123 0.19 -4.18 -30.07
N GLN A 124 0.63 -3.72 -31.25
CA GLN A 124 1.19 -4.62 -32.25
C GLN A 124 2.40 -5.37 -31.67
N GLN A 125 2.57 -6.62 -32.08
CA GLN A 125 3.71 -7.44 -31.64
C GLN A 125 5.01 -6.72 -31.98
N GLY A 126 5.93 -6.60 -31.00
CA GLY A 126 7.20 -5.89 -31.19
C GLY A 126 7.20 -4.43 -30.74
N MET A 127 6.04 -3.74 -30.68
CA MET A 127 5.94 -2.28 -30.52
C MET A 127 6.54 -1.69 -29.23
N PHE A 128 6.82 -2.51 -28.22
CA PHE A 128 7.49 -2.12 -26.98
C PHE A 128 8.50 -3.19 -26.52
N SER A 129 9.02 -3.98 -27.46
CA SER A 129 9.97 -5.05 -27.16
C SER A 129 11.39 -4.48 -27.19
N ASN A 130 12.04 -4.49 -26.02
CA ASN A 130 13.44 -4.12 -25.77
C ASN A 130 13.76 -2.61 -25.64
N PRO A 131 13.93 -2.06 -24.41
CA PRO A 131 14.43 -0.70 -24.21
C PRO A 131 15.90 -0.50 -24.63
N ALA A 132 16.65 -1.57 -24.93
CA ALA A 132 18.03 -1.50 -25.41
C ALA A 132 18.17 -1.44 -26.95
N LEU A 133 17.09 -1.61 -27.70
CA LEU A 133 17.03 -1.38 -29.15
C LEU A 133 16.15 -0.16 -29.35
N GLY A 134 16.75 1.01 -29.53
CA GLY A 134 16.07 2.31 -29.62
C GLY A 134 15.17 2.51 -30.84
N GLU A 135 14.32 1.54 -31.18
CA GLU A 135 13.30 1.65 -32.22
C GLU A 135 11.97 2.00 -31.59
N PHE A 136 11.83 3.28 -31.22
CA PHE A 136 10.50 3.88 -31.08
C PHE A 136 9.96 4.16 -32.49
N PRO A 137 8.81 3.61 -32.90
CA PRO A 137 8.15 4.05 -34.12
C PRO A 137 7.67 5.50 -33.93
N LEU A 138 8.08 6.39 -34.83
CA LEU A 138 7.50 7.74 -34.97
C LEU A 138 6.04 7.65 -35.45
#